data_AF-A0A1I1A5C0-F1
#
_entry.id   AF-A0A1I1A5C0-F1
#
_cell.length_a   1.000
_cell.length_b   1.000
_cell.length_c   1.000
_cell.angle_alpha   90.00
_cell.angle_beta   90.00
_cell.angle_gamma   90.00
#
_symmetry.space_group_name_H-M   'P 1'
#
loop_
_entity.id
_entity.type
_entity.pdbx_description
1 polymer ?
#
loop_
_entity_poly.entity_id
_entity_poly.type
_entity_poly.pdbx_seq_one_letter_code
_entity_poly.pdbx_strand_id
1 'polypeptide(L)'
;MAIEGEYSKVNTLKENINDENAQIKSSTSREKYISNKDLVIDYFKSNNLVLVLDDFHYASEELQFDIAYQLKDAIRKEFKAIVISLPHRADDAIRKNADLSGRLNLINIEPWKKEELKEIAVVGFKQLGVNIEDLDAQRIAIESLTSPQLMQSICLNLSLISNIYEANKLDTTLIERSYKATTINLPYKDVFNKLQAGPSTRGQKRKKYRINSGDELDVYGIILEAIALDPPLISITIDELKDRVDELIEPSNYKLDKNTLKTKLQAIQDVMTNSAAIYQAFEWKDDQIYIVEPLFLFYIRWGVK
;
A
#
# COMPACT_ATOMS: atom_id res chain seq x y z
N MET A 1 -28.73 -8.19 -22.46
CA MET A 1 -29.98 -7.84 -23.18
C MET A 1 -30.65 -6.73 -22.40
N ALA A 2 -30.87 -5.57 -23.01
CA ALA A 2 -31.72 -4.56 -22.42
C ALA A 2 -33.12 -5.16 -22.27
N ILE A 3 -33.68 -5.15 -21.06
CA ILE A 3 -35.10 -5.46 -20.89
C ILE A 3 -35.84 -4.20 -21.30
N GLU A 4 -36.08 -4.05 -22.60
CA GLU A 4 -37.12 -3.15 -23.09
C GLU A 4 -38.45 -3.85 -22.80
N GLY A 5 -39.17 -3.37 -21.79
CA GLY A 5 -40.54 -3.78 -21.53
C GLY A 5 -41.50 -2.74 -22.10
N GLU A 6 -42.42 -3.15 -22.98
CA GLU A 6 -43.59 -2.34 -23.31
C GLU A 6 -44.69 -2.64 -22.28
N TYR A 7 -45.04 -1.65 -21.45
CA TYR A 7 -46.26 -1.71 -20.66
C TYR A 7 -47.33 -0.83 -21.32
N SER A 8 -48.39 -1.45 -21.83
CA SER A 8 -49.54 -0.75 -22.41
C SER A 8 -50.60 -0.59 -21.32
N LYS A 9 -50.80 0.63 -20.83
CA LYS A 9 -51.92 0.92 -19.91
C LYS A 9 -53.08 1.48 -20.72
N VAL A 10 -54.16 0.71 -20.83
CA VAL A 10 -55.39 1.17 -21.49
C VAL A 10 -56.22 1.92 -20.47
N ASN A 11 -56.26 3.24 -20.56
CA ASN A 11 -57.20 4.04 -19.78
C ASN A 11 -58.52 4.14 -20.55
N THR A 12 -59.57 3.51 -20.02
CA THR A 12 -60.94 3.67 -20.50
C THR A 12 -61.64 4.72 -19.64
N LEU A 13 -61.86 5.90 -20.21
CA LEU A 13 -62.79 6.88 -19.64
C LEU A 13 -64.19 6.48 -20.08
N LYS A 14 -65.06 6.14 -19.11
CA LYS A 14 -66.51 6.06 -19.35
C LYS A 14 -67.09 7.42 -19.02
N GLU A 15 -67.45 8.20 -20.03
CA GLU A 15 -68.37 9.32 -19.84
C GLU A 15 -69.78 8.75 -19.66
N ASN A 16 -70.40 9.06 -18.52
CA ASN A 16 -71.82 8.77 -18.31
C ASN A 16 -72.65 9.76 -19.13
N ILE A 17 -73.35 9.28 -20.17
CA ILE A 17 -74.65 9.80 -20.63
C ILE A 17 -75.40 8.63 -21.31
N ASN A 18 -76.69 8.53 -21.01
CA ASN A 18 -77.65 7.61 -21.64
C ASN A 18 -77.75 7.90 -23.14
N ASP A 19 -77.22 7.00 -23.98
CA ASP A 19 -77.67 6.77 -25.36
C ASP A 19 -76.95 5.53 -25.94
N GLU A 20 -77.66 4.72 -26.73
CA GLU A 20 -77.23 3.40 -27.24
C GLU A 20 -76.07 3.42 -28.26
N ASN A 21 -75.20 4.43 -28.26
CA ASN A 21 -74.00 4.49 -29.11
C ASN A 21 -72.79 5.13 -28.39
N ALA A 22 -72.26 4.46 -27.36
CA ALA A 22 -71.01 4.86 -26.72
C ALA A 22 -69.80 4.38 -27.56
N GLN A 23 -69.14 5.28 -28.29
CA GLN A 23 -67.82 5.01 -28.87
C GLN A 23 -66.74 5.04 -27.77
N ILE A 24 -66.15 3.88 -27.50
CA ILE A 24 -65.00 3.75 -26.61
C ILE A 24 -63.77 4.34 -27.31
N LYS A 25 -63.36 5.56 -26.93
CA LYS A 25 -62.02 6.07 -27.28
C LYS A 25 -61.02 5.54 -26.28
N SER A 26 -60.20 4.57 -26.69
CA SER A 26 -59.00 4.17 -25.96
C SER A 26 -57.82 5.02 -26.40
N SER A 27 -57.14 5.66 -25.46
CA SER A 27 -55.83 6.29 -25.69
C SER A 27 -54.75 5.41 -25.09
N THR A 28 -53.83 4.94 -25.92
CA THR A 28 -52.67 4.13 -25.49
C THR A 28 -51.48 5.05 -25.27
N SER A 29 -51.03 5.25 -24.03
CA SER A 29 -49.74 5.88 -23.74
C SER A 29 -48.67 4.78 -23.62
N ARG A 30 -47.55 4.96 -24.32
CA ARG A 30 -46.34 4.12 -24.19
C ARG A 30 -45.31 4.89 -23.39
N GLU A 31 -44.95 4.38 -22.21
CA GLU A 31 -43.84 4.90 -21.43
C GLU A 31 -42.66 3.94 -21.54
N LYS A 32 -41.51 4.46 -22.00
CA LYS A 32 -40.25 3.73 -22.09
C LYS A 32 -39.47 3.99 -20.80
N TYR A 33 -39.23 2.95 -19.99
CA TYR A 33 -38.38 3.09 -18.80
C TYR A 33 -36.93 2.74 -19.15
N ILE A 34 -36.01 3.64 -18.81
CA ILE A 34 -34.57 3.48 -18.95
C ILE A 34 -34.06 2.77 -17.68
N SER A 35 -33.23 1.72 -17.84
CA SER A 35 -32.58 1.06 -16.71
C SER A 35 -31.84 2.08 -15.83
N ASN A 36 -31.90 1.94 -14.50
CA ASN A 36 -31.15 2.81 -13.58
C ASN A 36 -29.67 2.92 -13.94
N LYS A 37 -29.07 1.84 -14.46
CA LYS A 37 -27.68 1.83 -14.94
C LYS A 37 -27.44 2.78 -16.13
N ASP A 38 -28.38 2.81 -17.07
CA ASP A 38 -28.27 3.62 -18.27
C ASP A 38 -28.47 5.10 -17.94
N LEU A 39 -29.38 5.41 -17.02
CA LEU A 39 -29.53 6.77 -16.48
C LEU A 39 -28.24 7.26 -15.81
N VAL A 40 -27.59 6.40 -15.02
CA VAL A 40 -26.31 6.76 -14.37
C VAL A 40 -25.21 6.98 -15.42
N ILE A 41 -25.09 6.10 -16.41
CA ILE A 41 -24.10 6.27 -17.49
C ILE A 41 -24.35 7.56 -18.26
N ASP A 42 -25.60 7.82 -18.66
CA ASP A 42 -25.97 9.01 -19.42
C ASP A 42 -25.75 10.28 -18.60
N TYR A 43 -26.02 10.24 -17.29
CA TYR A 43 -25.71 11.34 -16.38
C TYR A 43 -24.20 11.63 -16.32
N PHE A 44 -23.37 10.60 -16.14
CA PHE A 44 -21.92 10.77 -16.12
C PHE A 44 -21.38 11.32 -17.44
N LYS A 45 -21.88 10.81 -18.57
CA LYS A 45 -21.48 11.30 -19.90
C LYS A 45 -21.89 12.74 -20.14
N SER A 46 -23.16 13.07 -19.86
CA SER A 46 -23.71 14.41 -20.09
C SER A 46 -23.02 15.49 -19.24
N ASN A 47 -22.48 15.09 -18.09
CA ASN A 47 -21.75 15.98 -17.18
C ASN A 47 -20.22 15.82 -17.26
N ASN A 48 -19.71 15.02 -18.21
CA ASN A 48 -18.28 14.71 -18.36
C ASN A 48 -17.59 14.27 -17.05
N LEU A 49 -18.27 13.45 -16.26
CA LEU A 49 -17.78 12.90 -15.00
C LEU A 49 -16.96 11.62 -15.23
N VAL A 50 -16.10 11.31 -14.27
CA VAL A 50 -15.30 10.08 -14.22
C VAL A 50 -15.60 9.37 -12.91
N LEU A 51 -15.90 8.08 -12.96
CA LEU A 51 -16.03 7.27 -11.75
C LEU A 51 -14.65 6.87 -11.24
N VAL A 52 -14.34 7.17 -9.99
CA VAL A 52 -13.13 6.68 -9.32
C VAL A 52 -13.53 5.64 -8.29
N LEU A 53 -12.99 4.44 -8.43
CA LEU A 53 -13.10 3.37 -7.44
C LEU A 53 -11.75 3.25 -6.75
N ASP A 54 -11.67 3.82 -5.55
CA ASP A 54 -10.49 3.70 -4.71
C ASP A 54 -10.51 2.38 -3.94
N ASP A 55 -9.33 1.88 -3.55
CA ASP A 55 -9.22 0.75 -2.63
C ASP A 55 -10.00 -0.52 -3.06
N PHE A 56 -10.04 -0.78 -4.37
CA PHE A 56 -10.88 -1.83 -4.96
C PHE A 56 -10.61 -3.23 -4.39
N HIS A 57 -9.37 -3.50 -3.98
CA HIS A 57 -8.93 -4.76 -3.41
C HIS A 57 -9.57 -5.11 -2.05
N TYR A 58 -10.20 -4.17 -1.35
CA TYR A 58 -10.91 -4.45 -0.10
C TYR A 58 -12.28 -5.10 -0.30
N ALA A 59 -12.86 -5.00 -1.50
CA ALA A 59 -14.11 -5.69 -1.81
C ALA A 59 -13.90 -7.22 -1.81
N SER A 60 -14.95 -7.99 -1.52
CA SER A 60 -14.91 -9.46 -1.66
C SER A 60 -14.68 -9.86 -3.12
N GLU A 61 -14.11 -11.03 -3.38
CA GLU A 61 -13.88 -11.51 -4.75
C GLU A 61 -15.17 -11.54 -5.59
N GLU A 62 -16.29 -11.94 -5.00
CA GLU A 62 -17.63 -11.91 -5.62
C GLU A 62 -18.03 -10.49 -6.04
N LEU A 63 -17.88 -9.52 -5.13
CA LEU A 63 -18.22 -8.12 -5.41
C LEU A 63 -17.27 -7.50 -6.43
N GLN A 64 -15.97 -7.83 -6.37
CA GLN A 64 -15.01 -7.39 -7.38
C GLN A 64 -15.38 -7.90 -8.76
N PHE A 65 -15.79 -9.18 -8.88
CA PHE A 65 -16.24 -9.75 -10.13
C PHE A 65 -17.50 -9.07 -10.67
N ASP A 66 -18.49 -8.82 -9.80
CA ASP A 66 -19.72 -8.13 -10.17
C ASP A 66 -19.47 -6.70 -10.64
N ILE A 67 -18.61 -5.95 -9.93
CA ILE A 67 -18.21 -4.59 -10.32
C ILE A 67 -17.49 -4.64 -11.67
N ALA A 68 -16.52 -5.54 -11.86
CA ALA A 68 -15.80 -5.72 -13.12
C ALA A 68 -16.75 -6.01 -14.29
N TYR A 69 -17.74 -6.88 -14.08
CA TYR A 69 -18.75 -7.21 -15.07
C TYR A 69 -19.65 -6.01 -15.42
N GLN A 70 -20.10 -5.27 -14.41
CA GLN A 70 -20.93 -4.10 -14.64
C GLN A 70 -20.18 -2.96 -15.36
N LEU A 71 -18.92 -2.72 -14.96
CA LEU A 71 -18.03 -1.75 -15.60
C LEU A 71 -17.78 -2.10 -17.06
N LYS A 72 -17.65 -3.39 -17.40
CA LYS A 72 -17.45 -3.81 -18.79
C LYS A 72 -18.55 -3.31 -19.73
N ASP A 73 -19.80 -3.50 -19.32
CA ASP A 73 -20.95 -3.02 -20.07
C ASP A 73 -21.02 -1.49 -20.12
N ALA A 74 -20.57 -0.80 -19.06
CA ALA A 74 -20.55 0.65 -19.02
C ALA A 74 -19.46 1.23 -19.94
N ILE A 75 -18.25 0.67 -19.93
CA ILE A 75 -17.12 1.06 -20.78
C ILE A 75 -17.47 0.88 -22.27
N ARG A 76 -18.30 -0.12 -22.60
CA ARG A 76 -18.85 -0.27 -23.96
C ARG A 76 -19.65 0.94 -24.43
N LYS A 77 -20.26 1.68 -23.51
CA LYS A 77 -21.04 2.90 -23.74
C LYS A 77 -20.21 4.18 -23.55
N GLU A 78 -18.87 4.09 -23.59
CA GLU A 78 -17.92 5.20 -23.38
C GLU A 78 -17.96 5.79 -21.96
N PHE A 79 -18.38 4.99 -20.97
CA PHE A 79 -18.27 5.37 -19.57
C PHE A 79 -16.80 5.42 -19.14
N LYS A 80 -16.40 6.52 -18.49
CA LYS A 80 -15.03 6.72 -17.99
C LYS A 80 -14.95 6.27 -16.53
N ALA A 81 -14.03 5.36 -16.24
CA ALA A 81 -13.76 4.90 -14.88
C ALA A 81 -12.24 4.78 -14.64
N ILE A 82 -11.83 5.07 -13.41
CA ILE A 82 -10.49 4.83 -12.87
C ILE A 82 -10.66 3.86 -11.70
N VAL A 83 -9.88 2.78 -11.71
CA VAL A 83 -9.86 1.80 -10.63
C VAL A 83 -8.47 1.82 -10.01
N ILE A 84 -8.41 2.04 -8.70
CA ILE A 84 -7.18 2.06 -7.91
C ILE A 84 -7.16 0.79 -7.07
N SER A 85 -6.08 0.03 -7.18
CA SER A 85 -5.96 -1.26 -6.51
C SER A 85 -4.49 -1.65 -6.30
N LEU A 86 -4.24 -2.55 -5.36
CA LEU A 86 -2.92 -3.12 -5.14
C LEU A 86 -2.56 -4.15 -6.22
N PRO A 87 -1.27 -4.23 -6.62
CA PRO A 87 -0.80 -5.26 -7.54
C PRO A 87 -1.14 -6.66 -7.02
N HIS A 88 -1.51 -7.56 -7.94
CA HIS A 88 -1.69 -9.00 -7.71
C HIS A 88 -2.95 -9.50 -6.99
N ARG A 89 -3.87 -8.65 -6.50
CA ARG A 89 -5.04 -9.15 -5.75
C ARG A 89 -6.44 -8.84 -6.28
N ALA A 90 -6.61 -7.96 -7.27
CA ALA A 90 -7.96 -7.59 -7.72
C ALA A 90 -8.15 -7.48 -9.24
N ASP A 91 -7.07 -7.35 -10.00
CA ASP A 91 -7.21 -6.93 -11.39
C ASP A 91 -7.31 -8.08 -12.39
N ASP A 92 -7.16 -9.33 -11.96
CA ASP A 92 -7.14 -10.47 -12.86
C ASP A 92 -8.46 -10.62 -13.65
N ALA A 93 -9.60 -10.36 -13.02
CA ALA A 93 -10.91 -10.47 -13.68
C ALA A 93 -11.12 -9.39 -14.76
N ILE A 94 -10.62 -8.17 -14.54
CA ILE A 94 -10.69 -7.06 -15.49
C ILE A 94 -9.60 -7.20 -16.57
N ARG A 95 -8.34 -7.47 -16.17
CA ARG A 95 -7.17 -7.59 -17.05
C ARG A 95 -7.24 -8.80 -17.97
N LYS A 96 -7.76 -9.95 -17.51
CA LYS A 96 -7.86 -11.17 -18.33
C LYS A 96 -9.09 -11.19 -19.24
N ASN A 97 -9.93 -10.14 -19.22
CA ASN A 97 -11.12 -10.07 -20.06
C ASN A 97 -10.77 -9.61 -21.48
N ALA A 98 -10.76 -10.55 -22.43
CA ALA A 98 -10.44 -10.25 -23.83
C ALA A 98 -11.33 -9.16 -24.45
N ASP A 99 -12.59 -9.02 -23.99
CA ASP A 99 -13.52 -7.98 -24.48
C ASP A 99 -13.16 -6.55 -24.03
N LEU A 100 -12.33 -6.42 -22.99
CA LEU A 100 -11.80 -5.14 -22.51
C LEU A 100 -10.41 -4.84 -23.05
N SER A 101 -9.85 -5.74 -23.86
CA SER A 101 -8.59 -5.55 -24.56
C SER A 101 -8.67 -4.29 -25.44
N GLY A 102 -7.68 -3.39 -25.29
CA GLY A 102 -7.63 -2.10 -25.98
C GLY A 102 -8.51 -1.00 -25.40
N ARG A 103 -9.36 -1.27 -24.40
CA ARG A 103 -10.15 -0.25 -23.67
C ARG A 103 -9.68 -0.01 -22.24
N LEU A 104 -8.70 -0.79 -21.79
CA LEU A 104 -8.05 -0.65 -20.51
C LEU A 104 -6.69 -0.01 -20.70
N ASN A 105 -6.43 1.06 -19.96
CA ASN A 105 -5.10 1.61 -19.76
C ASN A 105 -4.62 1.21 -18.37
N LEU A 106 -3.52 0.48 -18.31
CA LEU A 106 -2.92 0.03 -17.06
C LEU A 106 -1.77 0.98 -16.72
N ILE A 107 -1.91 1.70 -15.62
CA ILE A 107 -0.86 2.55 -15.06
C ILE A 107 -0.33 1.82 -13.83
N ASN A 108 0.89 1.31 -13.92
CA ASN A 108 1.59 0.75 -12.77
C ASN A 108 2.33 1.89 -12.07
N ILE A 109 2.15 1.99 -10.75
CA ILE A 109 2.88 2.93 -9.91
C ILE A 109 4.10 2.19 -9.36
N GLU A 110 5.28 2.60 -9.79
CA GLU A 110 6.56 2.07 -9.31
C GLU A 110 6.95 2.70 -7.96
N PRO A 111 7.88 2.09 -7.20
CA PRO A 111 8.42 2.70 -5.99
C PRO A 111 9.04 4.08 -6.26
N TRP A 112 8.85 5.02 -5.33
CA TRP A 112 9.33 6.40 -5.50
C TRP A 112 10.85 6.46 -5.44
N LYS A 113 11.44 7.22 -6.36
CA LYS A 113 12.88 7.50 -6.36
C LYS A 113 13.22 8.52 -5.29
N LYS A 114 14.47 8.49 -4.84
CA LYS A 114 15.00 9.44 -3.84
C LYS A 114 14.73 10.90 -4.21
N GLU A 115 14.95 11.28 -5.46
CA GLU A 115 14.70 12.67 -5.91
C GLU A 115 13.22 13.04 -5.90
N GLU A 116 12.31 12.10 -6.21
CA GLU A 116 10.86 12.32 -6.16
C GLU A 116 10.38 12.48 -4.72
N LEU A 117 10.92 11.67 -3.79
CA LEU A 117 10.65 11.83 -2.36
C LEU A 117 11.13 13.17 -1.83
N LYS A 118 12.32 13.61 -2.23
CA LYS A 118 12.91 14.89 -1.81
C LYS A 118 11.99 16.07 -2.12
N GLU A 119 11.30 16.06 -3.26
CA GLU A 119 10.35 17.11 -3.65
C GLU A 119 9.21 17.26 -2.63
N ILE A 120 8.80 16.19 -1.94
CA ILE A 120 7.79 16.27 -0.88
C ILE A 120 8.25 17.21 0.24
N ALA A 121 9.49 17.05 0.72
CA ALA A 121 10.05 17.94 1.73
C ALA A 121 10.24 19.35 1.18
N VAL A 122 10.86 19.49 0.01
CA VAL A 122 11.20 20.81 -0.56
C VAL A 122 9.94 21.65 -0.80
N VAL A 123 8.91 21.06 -1.42
CA VAL A 123 7.63 21.75 -1.66
C VAL A 123 6.90 21.99 -0.34
N GLY A 124 6.83 20.99 0.55
CA GLY A 124 6.11 21.08 1.82
C GLY A 124 6.67 22.17 2.74
N PHE A 125 7.97 22.14 3.03
CA PHE A 125 8.62 23.14 3.89
C PHE A 125 8.54 24.54 3.28
N LYS A 126 8.68 24.67 1.95
CA LYS A 126 8.52 25.96 1.27
C LYS A 126 7.14 26.57 1.48
N GLN A 127 6.06 25.77 1.46
CA GLN A 127 4.71 26.25 1.76
C GLN A 127 4.54 26.68 3.22
N LEU A 128 5.33 26.11 4.13
CA LEU A 128 5.39 26.51 5.54
C LEU A 128 6.33 27.71 5.78
N GLY A 129 6.90 28.31 4.74
CA GLY A 129 7.83 29.44 4.85
C GLY A 129 9.24 29.04 5.33
N VAL A 130 9.58 27.75 5.28
CA VAL A 130 10.88 27.20 5.68
C VAL A 130 11.63 26.70 4.46
N ASN A 131 12.92 26.99 4.37
CA ASN A 131 13.80 26.36 3.39
C ASN A 131 14.55 25.22 4.06
N ILE A 132 14.33 24.00 3.58
CA ILE A 132 15.14 22.83 3.95
C ILE A 132 16.39 22.76 3.06
N GLU A 133 17.54 22.46 3.65
CA GLU A 133 18.77 22.25 2.88
C GLU A 133 18.67 20.95 2.06
N ASP A 134 19.24 20.92 0.86
CA ASP A 134 19.15 19.75 -0.04
C ASP A 134 19.71 18.47 0.63
N LEU A 135 20.80 18.61 1.40
CA LEU A 135 21.39 17.49 2.15
C LEU A 135 20.44 16.90 3.20
N ASP A 136 19.67 17.74 3.90
CA ASP A 136 18.71 17.28 4.90
C ASP A 136 17.50 16.64 4.24
N ALA A 137 17.00 17.21 3.14
CA ALA A 137 15.94 16.60 2.35
C ALA A 137 16.37 15.23 1.77
N GLN A 138 17.63 15.12 1.33
CA GLN A 138 18.21 13.84 0.88
C GLN A 138 18.32 12.81 2.01
N ARG A 139 18.69 13.22 3.23
CA ARG A 139 18.76 12.33 4.40
C ARG A 139 17.39 11.75 4.73
N ILE A 140 16.37 12.61 4.77
CA ILE A 140 14.99 12.17 5.02
C ILE A 140 14.51 11.23 3.91
N ALA A 141 14.82 11.54 2.64
CA ALA A 141 14.44 10.69 1.51
C ALA A 141 15.08 9.30 1.55
N ILE A 142 16.34 9.16 2.02
CA ILE A 142 17.00 7.86 2.22
C ILE A 142 16.27 7.05 3.30
N GLU A 143 15.95 7.67 4.44
CA GLU A 143 15.22 7.02 5.53
C GLU A 143 13.75 6.75 5.21
N SER A 144 13.21 7.34 4.14
CA SER A 144 11.83 7.13 3.72
C SER A 144 11.64 5.86 2.90
N LEU A 145 12.72 5.15 2.53
CA LEU A 145 12.67 3.79 1.98
C LEU A 145 11.69 3.63 0.81
N THR A 146 11.77 4.53 -0.18
CA THR A 146 10.87 4.59 -1.35
C THR A 146 9.38 4.82 -1.04
N SER A 147 9.03 5.08 0.23
CA SER A 147 7.66 5.31 0.70
C SER A 147 7.34 6.81 0.86
N PRO A 148 6.42 7.36 0.04
CA PRO A 148 5.95 8.73 0.21
C PRO A 148 5.22 8.93 1.54
N GLN A 149 4.58 7.88 2.07
CA GLN A 149 3.92 7.92 3.38
C GLN A 149 4.93 8.15 4.51
N LEU A 150 6.08 7.44 4.49
CA LEU A 150 7.14 7.67 5.46
C LEU A 150 7.72 9.07 5.32
N MET A 151 8.01 9.50 4.09
CA MET A 151 8.52 10.84 3.80
C MET A 151 7.64 11.94 4.41
N GLN A 152 6.32 11.86 4.16
CA GLN A 152 5.36 12.81 4.71
C GLN A 152 5.27 12.74 6.25
N SER A 153 5.27 11.53 6.82
CA SER A 153 5.18 11.33 8.26
C SER A 153 6.41 11.91 9.00
N ILE A 154 7.60 11.71 8.43
CA ILE A 154 8.83 12.28 8.97
C ILE A 154 8.80 13.81 8.86
N CYS A 155 8.44 14.36 7.69
CA CYS A 155 8.35 15.81 7.50
C CYS A 155 7.34 16.46 8.48
N LEU A 156 6.21 15.80 8.72
CA LEU A 156 5.21 16.24 9.70
C LEU A 156 5.80 16.25 11.12
N ASN A 157 6.40 15.14 11.58
CA ASN A 157 7.01 15.08 12.90
C ASN A 157 8.15 16.08 13.07
N LEU A 158 8.98 16.25 12.03
CA LEU A 158 10.03 17.26 12.02
C LEU A 158 9.44 18.67 12.17
N SER A 159 8.35 18.95 11.47
CA SER A 159 7.65 20.24 11.56
C SER A 159 7.06 20.51 12.94
N LEU A 160 6.47 19.50 13.56
CA LEU A 160 5.90 19.61 14.91
C LEU A 160 6.98 19.79 15.98
N ILE A 161 8.08 19.04 15.91
CA ILE A 161 9.16 19.06 16.92
C ILE A 161 10.03 20.31 16.79
N SER A 162 10.29 20.77 15.57
CA SER A 162 11.07 22.00 15.35
C SER A 162 10.31 23.26 15.76
N ASN A 163 9.01 23.16 16.06
CA ASN A 163 8.11 24.28 16.30
C ASN A 163 8.37 25.39 15.26
N ILE A 164 8.14 25.08 13.98
CA ILE A 164 8.54 25.91 12.81
C ILE A 164 8.21 27.40 12.96
N TYR A 165 7.23 27.77 13.78
CA TYR A 165 6.86 29.15 14.07
C TYR A 165 7.84 29.91 15.00
N GLU A 166 8.73 29.21 15.71
CA GLU A 166 9.57 29.76 16.79
C GLU A 166 11.09 29.54 16.63
N ALA A 167 11.58 28.59 15.83
CA ALA A 167 13.02 28.25 15.81
C ALA A 167 13.69 28.20 14.44
N ASN A 168 14.94 28.70 14.47
CA ASN A 168 15.94 28.72 13.42
C ASN A 168 16.51 27.33 13.11
N LYS A 169 16.58 27.02 11.81
CA LYS A 169 17.40 25.99 11.15
C LYS A 169 17.21 24.54 11.62
N LEU A 170 16.84 23.67 10.68
CA LEU A 170 16.81 22.22 10.88
C LEU A 170 18.25 21.73 11.10
N ASP A 171 18.50 21.03 12.21
CA ASP A 171 19.77 20.36 12.46
C ASP A 171 19.60 18.83 12.44
N THR A 172 20.72 18.11 12.40
CA THR A 172 20.71 16.64 12.29
C THR A 172 20.05 15.97 13.50
N THR A 173 20.18 16.55 14.68
CA THR A 173 19.58 16.01 15.91
C THR A 173 18.06 16.10 15.89
N LEU A 174 17.49 17.20 15.36
CA LEU A 174 16.05 17.35 15.16
C LEU A 174 15.52 16.34 14.14
N ILE A 175 16.27 16.10 13.06
CA ILE A 175 15.93 15.10 12.05
C ILE A 175 15.86 13.69 12.68
N GLU A 176 16.89 13.28 13.42
CA GLU A 176 16.89 11.97 14.11
C GLU A 176 15.75 11.85 15.14
N ARG A 177 15.46 12.92 15.89
CA ARG A 177 14.31 12.95 16.80
C ARG A 177 12.99 12.78 16.05
N SER A 178 12.86 13.35 14.85
CA SER A 178 11.68 13.17 14.00
C SER A 178 11.53 11.74 13.49
N TYR A 179 12.63 11.03 13.24
CA TYR A 179 12.58 9.62 12.89
C TYR A 179 12.03 8.79 14.05
N LYS A 180 12.58 8.97 15.25
CA LYS A 180 12.10 8.29 16.46
C LYS A 180 10.63 8.59 16.74
N ALA A 181 10.22 9.86 16.63
CA ALA A 181 8.82 10.26 16.80
C ALA A 181 7.88 9.58 15.80
N THR A 182 8.31 9.43 14.54
CA THR A 182 7.55 8.71 13.50
C THR A 182 7.31 7.25 13.88
N THR A 183 8.19 6.62 14.67
CA THR A 183 8.02 5.21 15.07
C THR A 183 7.02 4.97 16.21
N ILE A 184 6.65 6.00 16.98
CA ILE A 184 5.83 5.86 18.21
C ILE A 184 4.49 5.16 17.94
N ASN A 185 3.86 5.44 16.80
CA ASN A 185 2.56 4.92 16.44
C ASN A 185 2.64 3.68 15.51
N LEU A 186 3.84 3.16 15.25
CA LEU A 186 4.00 2.01 14.37
C LEU A 186 3.74 0.70 15.12
N PRO A 187 2.90 -0.21 14.59
CA PRO A 187 2.49 -1.44 15.26
C PRO A 187 3.51 -2.58 15.14
N TYR A 188 4.80 -2.28 14.94
CA TYR A 188 5.83 -3.30 14.64
C TYR A 188 6.63 -3.79 15.84
N LYS A 189 6.35 -3.30 17.05
CA LYS A 189 7.02 -3.76 18.27
C LYS A 189 6.90 -5.27 18.46
N ASP A 190 5.68 -5.80 18.37
CA ASP A 190 5.42 -7.23 18.54
C ASP A 190 5.96 -8.06 17.36
N VAL A 191 5.95 -7.48 16.16
CA VAL A 191 6.57 -8.08 14.97
C VAL A 191 8.06 -8.24 15.20
N PHE A 192 8.77 -7.16 15.52
CA PHE A 192 10.20 -7.18 15.82
C PHE A 192 10.53 -8.19 16.93
N ASN A 193 9.83 -8.13 18.05
CA ASN A 193 10.04 -9.04 19.18
C ASN A 193 9.88 -10.51 18.79
N LYS A 194 8.86 -10.83 17.97
CA LYS A 194 8.62 -12.21 17.51
C LYS A 194 9.69 -12.69 16.55
N LEU A 195 10.13 -11.85 15.61
CA LEU A 195 11.18 -12.21 14.66
C LEU A 195 12.54 -12.35 15.36
N GLN A 196 12.85 -11.45 16.29
CA GLN A 196 14.06 -11.52 17.12
C GLN A 196 14.03 -12.76 18.01
N ALA A 197 12.86 -13.11 18.55
CA ALA A 197 12.69 -14.32 19.35
C ALA A 197 12.80 -15.60 18.51
N GLY A 198 12.53 -15.59 17.20
CA GLY A 198 12.63 -16.75 16.32
C GLY A 198 11.79 -17.98 16.75
N PRO A 199 12.01 -19.16 16.14
CA PRO A 199 11.29 -20.39 16.47
C PRO A 199 11.58 -20.92 17.88
N SER A 200 10.61 -21.56 18.52
CA SER A 200 10.75 -22.13 19.88
C SER A 200 12.04 -22.94 20.08
N THR A 201 12.76 -22.65 21.16
CA THR A 201 14.04 -23.28 21.47
C THR A 201 13.93 -24.69 22.05
N ARG A 202 12.70 -25.15 22.37
CA ARG A 202 12.44 -26.45 23.03
C ARG A 202 13.40 -26.74 24.20
N GLY A 203 13.78 -25.70 24.96
CA GLY A 203 14.68 -25.80 26.12
C GLY A 203 16.18 -25.69 25.81
N GLN A 204 16.61 -25.62 24.54
CA GLN A 204 18.01 -25.43 24.17
C GLN A 204 18.43 -23.96 24.26
N LYS A 205 19.59 -23.67 24.84
CA LYS A 205 20.16 -22.31 24.81
C LYS A 205 20.71 -22.02 23.42
N ARG A 206 20.29 -20.90 22.83
CA ARG A 206 20.92 -20.40 21.59
C ARG A 206 22.27 -19.78 21.90
N LYS A 207 23.22 -20.00 21.01
CA LYS A 207 24.51 -19.34 21.04
C LYS A 207 24.32 -17.84 20.81
N LYS A 208 24.92 -17.04 21.67
CA LYS A 208 24.98 -15.58 21.55
C LYS A 208 26.32 -15.14 20.96
N TYR A 209 26.33 -13.97 20.36
CA TYR A 209 27.48 -13.30 19.80
C TYR A 209 27.47 -11.86 20.31
N ARG A 210 28.65 -11.38 20.68
CA ARG A 210 28.86 -9.98 21.01
C ARG A 210 29.00 -9.16 19.72
N ILE A 211 28.29 -8.04 19.68
CA ILE A 211 28.37 -7.06 18.61
C ILE A 211 29.16 -5.82 19.06
N ASN A 212 29.60 -4.99 18.11
CA ASN A 212 30.47 -3.84 18.37
C ASN A 212 29.86 -2.77 19.31
N SER A 213 28.53 -2.77 19.52
CA SER A 213 27.87 -1.92 20.53
C SER A 213 28.12 -2.39 21.98
N GLY A 214 28.61 -3.62 22.16
CA GLY A 214 28.75 -4.29 23.46
C GLY A 214 27.59 -5.23 23.81
N ASP A 215 26.50 -5.22 23.05
CA ASP A 215 25.34 -6.10 23.29
C ASP A 215 25.62 -7.57 22.90
N GLU A 216 24.87 -8.50 23.50
CA GLU A 216 24.93 -9.92 23.17
C GLU A 216 23.62 -10.42 22.56
N LEU A 217 23.65 -10.68 21.26
CA LEU A 217 22.50 -11.10 20.46
C LEU A 217 22.66 -12.55 19.98
N ASP A 218 21.53 -13.24 19.79
CA ASP A 218 21.55 -14.50 19.03
C ASP A 218 21.53 -14.22 17.52
N VAL A 219 21.61 -15.27 16.71
CA VAL A 219 21.65 -15.13 15.24
C VAL A 219 20.42 -14.43 14.65
N TYR A 220 19.25 -14.53 15.27
CA TYR A 220 18.04 -13.85 14.77
C TYR A 220 18.13 -12.35 15.06
N GLY A 221 18.57 -11.97 16.27
CA GLY A 221 18.87 -10.58 16.59
C GLY A 221 19.94 -9.97 15.68
N ILE A 222 21.02 -10.70 15.40
CA ILE A 222 22.09 -10.25 14.50
C ILE A 222 21.59 -10.03 13.08
N ILE A 223 20.74 -10.93 12.56
CA ILE A 223 20.15 -10.76 11.22
C ILE A 223 19.30 -9.49 11.18
N LEU A 224 18.47 -9.24 12.18
CA LEU A 224 17.63 -8.03 12.22
C LEU A 224 18.47 -6.74 12.34
N GLU A 225 19.52 -6.74 13.17
CA GLU A 225 20.47 -5.62 13.24
C GLU A 225 21.21 -5.40 11.91
N ALA A 226 21.60 -6.47 11.22
CA ALA A 226 22.26 -6.39 9.91
C ALA A 226 21.34 -5.80 8.84
N ILE A 227 20.06 -6.17 8.85
CA ILE A 227 19.04 -5.57 7.97
C ILE A 227 18.85 -4.08 8.31
N ALA A 228 18.91 -3.71 9.59
CA ALA A 228 18.80 -2.33 10.04
C ALA A 228 20.06 -1.47 9.81
N LEU A 229 21.19 -2.05 9.41
CA LEU A 229 22.46 -1.33 9.26
C LEU A 229 22.42 -0.31 8.11
N ASP A 230 23.22 0.75 8.23
CA ASP A 230 23.42 1.74 7.16
C ASP A 230 24.28 1.18 6.01
N PRO A 231 24.00 1.59 4.75
CA PRO A 231 22.81 2.33 4.30
C PRO A 231 21.55 1.45 4.35
N PRO A 232 20.34 2.00 4.51
CA PRO A 232 19.14 1.18 4.42
C PRO A 232 18.94 0.63 3.00
N LEU A 233 18.60 -0.66 2.91
CA LEU A 233 18.39 -1.35 1.64
C LEU A 233 17.03 -2.04 1.60
N ILE A 234 16.28 -1.83 0.51
CA ILE A 234 15.01 -2.51 0.26
C ILE A 234 15.19 -3.93 -0.30
N SER A 235 16.39 -4.26 -0.77
CA SER A 235 16.77 -5.59 -1.22
C SER A 235 18.21 -5.87 -0.78
N ILE A 236 18.44 -7.04 -0.18
CA ILE A 236 19.74 -7.43 0.40
C ILE A 236 20.05 -8.85 -0.04
N THR A 237 21.12 -9.03 -0.81
CA THR A 237 21.63 -10.35 -1.17
C THR A 237 22.23 -11.06 0.04
N ILE A 238 22.34 -12.40 -0.02
CA ILE A 238 23.02 -13.16 1.05
C ILE A 238 24.47 -12.74 1.28
N ASP A 239 25.13 -12.24 0.23
CA ASP A 239 26.51 -11.77 0.29
C ASP A 239 26.59 -10.44 1.03
N GLU A 240 25.73 -9.47 0.67
CA GLU A 240 25.63 -8.19 1.38
C GLU A 240 25.20 -8.37 2.84
N LEU A 241 24.26 -9.29 3.11
CA LEU A 241 23.88 -9.61 4.49
C LEU A 241 25.07 -10.16 5.27
N LYS A 242 25.88 -11.03 4.65
CA LYS A 242 27.08 -11.58 5.29
C LYS A 242 28.09 -10.48 5.62
N ASP A 243 28.31 -9.55 4.71
CA ASP A 243 29.22 -8.42 4.92
C ASP A 243 28.72 -7.52 6.06
N ARG A 244 27.41 -7.22 6.10
CA ARG A 244 26.78 -6.47 7.20
C ARG A 244 26.88 -7.17 8.55
N VAL A 245 26.70 -8.50 8.56
CA VAL A 245 26.88 -9.30 9.79
C VAL A 245 28.32 -9.24 10.27
N ASP A 246 29.29 -9.31 9.36
CA ASP A 246 30.71 -9.24 9.68
C ASP A 246 31.15 -7.87 10.19
N GLU A 247 30.51 -6.79 9.71
CA GLU A 247 30.71 -5.44 10.24
C GLU A 247 30.15 -5.27 11.65
N LEU A 248 29.10 -6.02 12.01
CA LEU A 248 28.44 -5.92 13.32
C LEU A 248 29.12 -6.73 14.42
N ILE A 249 29.58 -7.95 14.11
CA ILE A 249 30.11 -8.88 15.12
C ILE A 249 31.58 -8.60 15.42
N GLU A 250 31.97 -8.77 16.67
CA GLU A 250 33.38 -8.66 17.04
C GLU A 250 34.24 -9.75 16.33
N PRO A 251 35.49 -9.47 15.93
CA PRO A 251 36.32 -10.43 15.19
C PRO A 251 36.57 -11.78 15.89
N SER A 252 36.50 -11.85 17.22
CA SER A 252 36.58 -13.13 17.95
C SER A 252 35.41 -14.08 17.65
N ASN A 253 34.34 -13.57 17.03
CA ASN A 253 33.05 -14.24 16.84
C ASN A 253 32.79 -14.71 15.39
N TYR A 254 33.74 -14.60 14.45
CA TYR A 254 33.65 -14.96 13.01
C TYR A 254 33.29 -16.44 12.72
N LYS A 255 32.11 -16.89 13.14
CA LYS A 255 31.59 -18.27 12.98
C LYS A 255 30.22 -18.33 12.31
N LEU A 256 29.67 -17.19 11.87
CA LEU A 256 28.39 -17.16 11.15
C LEU A 256 28.66 -17.26 9.66
N ASP A 257 28.56 -18.46 9.10
CA ASP A 257 28.68 -18.70 7.66
C ASP A 257 27.36 -18.44 6.92
N LYS A 258 27.43 -18.30 5.58
CA LYS A 258 26.25 -18.04 4.74
C LYS A 258 25.17 -19.11 4.84
N ASN A 259 25.53 -20.39 4.97
CA ASN A 259 24.52 -21.47 5.09
C ASN A 259 23.75 -21.37 6.41
N THR A 260 24.45 -21.02 7.48
CA THR A 260 23.81 -20.71 8.77
C THR A 260 22.82 -19.55 8.60
N LEU A 261 23.23 -18.44 7.96
CA LEU A 261 22.34 -17.30 7.72
C LEU A 261 21.11 -17.68 6.87
N LYS A 262 21.30 -18.37 5.73
CA LYS A 262 20.20 -18.86 4.87
C LYS A 262 19.20 -19.72 5.66
N THR A 263 19.70 -20.65 6.47
CA THR A 263 18.85 -21.53 7.29
C THR A 263 18.02 -20.72 8.30
N LYS A 264 18.60 -19.67 8.89
CA LYS A 264 17.92 -18.82 9.86
C LYS A 264 16.94 -17.86 9.20
N LEU A 265 17.26 -17.33 8.03
CA LEU A 265 16.32 -16.54 7.22
C LEU A 265 15.09 -17.36 6.84
N GLN A 266 15.26 -18.61 6.40
CA GLN A 266 14.13 -19.50 6.14
C GLN A 266 13.27 -19.70 7.40
N ALA A 267 13.91 -19.88 8.56
CA ALA A 267 13.18 -20.01 9.81
C ALA A 267 12.42 -18.73 10.21
N ILE A 268 12.94 -17.54 9.91
CA ILE A 268 12.22 -16.27 10.09
C ILE A 268 11.04 -16.18 9.10
N GLN A 269 11.25 -16.55 7.83
CA GLN A 269 10.20 -16.63 6.81
C GLN A 269 9.05 -17.54 7.24
N ASP A 270 9.35 -18.69 7.83
CA ASP A 270 8.35 -19.62 8.35
C ASP A 270 7.58 -19.00 9.54
N VAL A 271 8.26 -18.24 10.41
CA VAL A 271 7.59 -17.52 11.51
C VAL A 271 6.64 -16.45 10.98
N MET A 272 7.04 -15.69 9.95
CA MET A 272 6.19 -14.67 9.31
C MET A 272 4.97 -15.31 8.63
N THR A 273 5.20 -16.38 7.86
CA THR A 273 4.16 -17.11 7.11
C THR A 273 3.10 -17.74 8.02
N ASN A 274 3.50 -18.20 9.20
CA ASN A 274 2.58 -18.76 10.20
C ASN A 274 1.97 -17.71 11.14
N SER A 275 2.15 -16.42 10.86
CA SER A 275 1.65 -15.30 11.66
C SER A 275 0.60 -14.48 10.90
N ALA A 276 -0.01 -13.51 11.58
CA ALA A 276 -0.96 -12.59 10.94
C ALA A 276 -0.29 -11.77 9.82
N ALA A 277 -1.08 -11.21 8.90
CA ALA A 277 -0.58 -10.49 7.72
C ALA A 277 0.43 -9.37 8.05
N ILE A 278 0.27 -8.68 9.18
CA ILE A 278 1.19 -7.63 9.66
C ILE A 278 2.64 -8.11 9.87
N TYR A 279 2.86 -9.41 10.04
CA TYR A 279 4.19 -9.99 10.20
C TYR A 279 4.93 -10.20 8.87
N GLN A 280 4.26 -10.03 7.72
CA GLN A 280 4.86 -10.16 6.40
C GLN A 280 5.71 -8.94 6.05
N ALA A 281 6.74 -8.70 6.86
CA ALA A 281 7.57 -7.52 6.80
C ALA A 281 8.59 -7.56 5.64
N PHE A 282 9.10 -8.75 5.34
CA PHE A 282 10.01 -9.00 4.23
C PHE A 282 9.82 -10.41 3.68
N GLU A 283 10.36 -10.66 2.49
CA GLU A 283 10.37 -11.96 1.84
C GLU A 283 11.82 -12.43 1.66
N TRP A 284 12.12 -13.66 2.05
CA TRP A 284 13.38 -14.34 1.74
C TRP A 284 13.19 -15.29 0.56
N LYS A 285 13.80 -14.95 -0.59
CA LYS A 285 13.66 -15.72 -1.84
C LYS A 285 14.84 -15.47 -2.78
N ASP A 286 15.22 -16.47 -3.56
CA ASP A 286 16.26 -16.37 -4.59
C ASP A 286 17.60 -15.84 -4.04
N ASP A 287 17.96 -16.28 -2.83
CA ASP A 287 19.13 -15.81 -2.08
C ASP A 287 19.15 -14.30 -1.76
N GLN A 288 17.98 -13.66 -1.73
CA GLN A 288 17.81 -12.24 -1.40
C GLN A 288 16.67 -12.01 -0.40
N ILE A 289 16.85 -11.02 0.46
CA ILE A 289 15.79 -10.43 1.28
C ILE A 289 15.16 -9.31 0.47
N TYR A 290 13.85 -9.28 0.36
CA TYR A 290 13.07 -8.17 -0.20
C TYR A 290 12.21 -7.57 0.89
N ILE A 291 12.41 -6.28 1.18
CA ILE A 291 11.59 -5.55 2.14
C ILE A 291 10.23 -5.31 1.50
N VAL A 292 9.20 -5.97 2.05
CA VAL A 292 7.81 -5.86 1.58
C VAL A 292 7.15 -4.66 2.25
N GLU A 293 7.49 -4.41 3.51
CA GLU A 293 6.93 -3.35 4.34
C GLU A 293 8.01 -2.34 4.75
N PRO A 294 8.17 -1.22 4.01
CA PRO A 294 9.13 -0.17 4.36
C PRO A 294 8.95 0.37 5.78
N LEU A 295 7.72 0.48 6.29
CA LEU A 295 7.49 0.97 7.65
C LEU A 295 8.09 0.04 8.72
N PHE A 296 8.19 -1.27 8.45
CA PHE A 296 8.87 -2.19 9.35
C PHE A 296 10.39 -1.96 9.35
N LEU A 297 11.02 -1.82 8.19
CA LEU A 297 12.46 -1.51 8.10
C LEU A 297 12.76 -0.16 8.79
N PHE A 298 11.91 0.84 8.59
CA PHE A 298 12.02 2.10 9.30
C PHE A 298 11.92 1.92 10.82
N TYR A 299 10.98 1.10 11.28
CA TYR A 299 10.79 0.80 12.70
C TYR A 299 12.01 0.13 13.34
N ILE A 300 12.62 -0.87 12.69
CA ILE A 300 13.80 -1.55 13.28
C ILE A 300 15.01 -0.61 13.37
N ARG A 301 15.11 0.37 12.47
CA ARG A 301 16.20 1.36 12.48
C ARG A 301 16.07 2.39 13.59
N TRP A 302 14.86 2.90 13.81
CA TRP A 302 14.63 4.07 14.66
C TRP A 302 13.76 3.84 15.90
N GLY A 303 13.00 2.74 15.95
CA GLY A 303 12.02 2.45 17.00
C GLY A 303 12.49 1.43 18.05
N VAL A 304 13.57 0.70 17.76
CA VAL A 304 14.17 -0.29 18.67
C VAL A 304 15.26 0.33 19.56
N LYS A 305 15.82 1.48 19.15
CA LYS A 305 16.99 2.15 19.76
C LYS A 305 16.65 3.33 20.66
#